data_AF-A0A924CID6-F1
#
_entry.id   AF-A0A924CID6-F1
#
_cell.length_a   1.000
_cell.length_b   1.000
_cell.length_c   1.000
_cell.angle_alpha   90.00
_cell.angle_beta   90.00
_cell.angle_gamma   90.00
#
_symmetry.space_group_name_H-M   'P 1'
#
loop_
_entity.id
_entity.type
_entity.pdbx_description
1 polymer ?
#
loop_
_entity_poly.entity_id
_entity_poly.type
_entity_poly.pdbx_seq_one_letter_code
_entity_poly.pdbx_strand_id
1 'polypeptide(L)' 'MKALLGTKIGMTQILSEDGTATPVTLIQAGPVTVTQV' A
#
# COMPACT_ATOMS: atom_id res chain seq x y z
N MET A 1 3.19 17.81 3.50
CA MET A 1 2.78 16.56 2.80
C MET A 1 3.56 15.40 3.40
N LYS A 2 2.97 14.21 3.58
CA LYS A 2 3.64 13.02 4.12
C LYS A 2 3.72 11.94 3.04
N ALA A 3 4.86 11.27 2.91
CA ALA A 3 5.09 10.20 1.93
C ALA A 3 6.02 9.11 2.48
N LEU A 4 5.93 7.90 1.93
CA LEU A 4 6.79 6.75 2.22
C LEU A 4 7.20 6.09 0.90
N LEU A 5 8.40 5.50 0.87
CA LEU A 5 8.78 4.58 -0.21
C LEU A 5 8.13 3.22 0.03
N GLY A 6 7.72 2.55 -1.04
CA GLY A 6 7.17 1.21 -0.97
C GLY A 6 7.34 0.45 -2.28
N THR A 7 7.31 -0.89 -2.17
CA THR A 7 7.40 -1.79 -3.32
C THR A 7 6.01 -2.30 -3.69
N LYS A 8 5.68 -2.27 -4.99
CA LYS A 8 4.45 -2.92 -5.49
C LYS A 8 4.62 -4.43 -5.44
N ILE A 9 3.82 -5.08 -4.60
CA ILE A 9 3.84 -6.55 -4.45
C ILE A 9 2.85 -7.20 -5.41
N GLY A 10 1.71 -6.58 -5.64
CA GLY A 10 0.69 -7.15 -6.51
C GLY A 10 -0.65 -6.45 -6.37
N MET A 11 -1.70 -7.17 -6.74
CA MET A 11 -3.08 -6.71 -6.67
C MET A 11 -3.95 -7.78 -6.02
N THR A 12 -4.95 -7.35 -5.27
CA THR A 12 -5.95 -8.20 -4.63
C THR A 12 -7.26 -7.42 -4.52
N GLN A 13 -8.25 -7.93 -3.80
CA GLN A 13 -9.50 -7.25 -3.51
C GLN A 13 -9.87 -7.33 -2.02
N ILE A 14 -10.54 -6.30 -1.52
CA ILE A 14 -11.18 -6.30 -0.20
C ILE A 14 -12.67 -6.50 -0.42
N LEU A 15 -13.24 -7.47 0.29
CA LEU A 15 -14.69 -7.72 0.30
C LEU A 15 -15.33 -6.99 1.48
N SER A 16 -16.29 -6.12 1.17
CA SER A 16 -17.11 -5.41 2.16
C SER A 16 -18.30 -6.27 2.60
N GLU A 17 -18.92 -5.91 3.73
CA GLU A 17 -20.08 -6.64 4.29
C GLU A 17 -21.31 -6.62 3.37
N ASP A 18 -21.45 -5.60 2.53
CA ASP A 18 -22.50 -5.48 1.51
C ASP A 18 -22.22 -6.32 0.25
N GLY A 19 -21.10 -7.07 0.21
CA GLY A 19 -20.68 -7.90 -0.90
C GLY A 19 -19.88 -7.17 -1.98
N THR A 20 -19.60 -5.86 -1.82
CA THR A 20 -18.79 -5.11 -2.79
C THR A 20 -17.33 -5.55 -2.76
N ALA A 21 -16.75 -5.86 -3.93
CA ALA A 21 -15.33 -6.19 -4.08
C ALA A 21 -14.54 -4.97 -4.57
N THR A 22 -13.70 -4.39 -3.71
CA THR A 22 -12.84 -3.25 -4.07
C THR A 22 -11.46 -3.74 -4.49
N PRO A 23 -11.02 -3.54 -5.74
CA PRO A 23 -9.67 -3.90 -6.17
C PRO A 23 -8.64 -2.96 -5.56
N VAL A 24 -7.54 -3.53 -5.05
CA VAL A 24 -6.48 -2.78 -4.37
C VAL A 24 -5.10 -3.20 -4.86
N THR A 25 -4.15 -2.26 -4.83
CA THR A 25 -2.73 -2.56 -5.02
C THR A 25 -2.08 -2.80 -3.66
N LEU A 26 -1.36 -3.92 -3.51
CA LEU A 26 -0.61 -4.23 -2.31
C LEU A 26 0.76 -3.57 -2.36
N ILE A 27 1.00 -2.61 -1.46
CA ILE A 27 2.28 -1.92 -1.31
C ILE A 27 2.92 -2.33 0.02
N GLN A 28 4.15 -2.85 -0.03
CA GLN A 28 4.95 -3.08 1.16
C GLN A 28 5.80 -1.83 1.43
N ALA A 29 5.50 -1.13 2.52
CA ALA A 29 6.34 -0.07 3.07
C ALA A 29 7.13 -0.61 4.28
N GLY A 30 8.33 -0.08 4.49
CA GLY A 30 9.20 -0.45 5.60
C GLY A 30 9.87 0.76 6.23
N PRO A 31 10.69 0.57 7.28
CA PRO A 31 11.57 1.63 7.75
C PRO A 31 12.52 2.04 6.63
N VAL A 32 12.65 3.35 6.41
CA VAL A 32 13.53 3.94 5.40
C VAL A 32 14.44 4.93 6.10
N THR A 33 15.75 4.80 5.88
CA THR A 33 16.74 5.72 6.42
C THR A 33 16.77 7.02 5.61
N VAL A 34 16.71 8.15 6.29
CA VAL A 34 16.92 9.47 5.66
C VAL A 34 18.41 9.59 5.31
N THR A 35 18.72 9.84 4.04
CA THR A 35 20.11 9.91 3.56
C THR A 35 20.70 11.32 3.67
N GLN A 36 19.86 12.35 3.64
CA GLN A 36 20.27 13.75 3.68
C GLN A 36 19.15 14.62 4.24
N VAL A 37 19.54 15.71 4.91
CA VAL A 37 18.66 16.80 5.34
C VAL A 37 19.06 18.07 4.60
#